data_AF-A0A914LVE9-F1
#
_entry.id   AF-A0A914LVE9-F1
#
_cell.length_a   1.000
_cell.length_b   1.000
_cell.length_c   1.000
_cell.angle_alpha   90.00
_cell.angle_beta   90.00
_cell.angle_gamma   90.00
#
_symmetry.space_group_name_H-M   'P 1'
#
loop_
_entity.id
_entity.type
_entity.pdbx_description
1 polymer ?
#
loop_
_entity_poly.entity_id
_entity_poly.type
_entity_poly.pdbx_seq_one_letter_code
_entity_poly.pdbx_strand_id
1 'polypeptide(L)'
;MIFSWLLFAPLAILFARFQRNPLKRLLGEQLWFQVHRFLNSVTILCTLLAIICIMSATGGKWAGPKIGISINWGQAHAIVGTIASFLALSQLISALFRCHPDSNSRIIFNVIHRLGGLGAWIFALAALTIACTNFQIFANTSAAAFLIFSFIFFVLICTAVMQILAFSKSELQTVVIIHDLTGICINPVD
;
A
#
# COMPACT_ATOMS: atom_id res chain seq x y z
N MET A 1 -2.59 9.70 -10.64
CA MET A 1 -3.10 9.18 -9.35
C MET A 1 -3.62 7.75 -9.45
N ILE A 2 -4.55 7.41 -10.35
CA ILE A 2 -5.19 6.07 -10.38
C ILE A 2 -4.17 4.91 -10.43
N PHE A 3 -3.25 4.89 -11.41
CA PHE A 3 -2.24 3.81 -11.50
C PHE A 3 -1.33 3.71 -10.26
N SER A 4 -0.97 4.86 -9.67
CA SER A 4 -0.18 4.89 -8.44
C SER A 4 -0.89 4.14 -7.30
N TRP A 5 -2.15 4.49 -7.05
CA TRP A 5 -2.88 4.06 -5.85
C TRP A 5 -3.64 2.74 -6.02
N LEU A 6 -4.08 2.40 -7.24
CA LEU A 6 -4.85 1.19 -7.52
C LEU A 6 -3.99 0.04 -8.08
N LEU A 7 -2.80 0.32 -8.62
CA LEU A 7 -1.94 -0.72 -9.20
C LEU A 7 -0.61 -0.84 -8.46
N PHE A 8 0.23 0.19 -8.52
CA PHE A 8 1.62 0.06 -8.07
C PHE A 8 1.76 -0.02 -6.55
N ALA A 9 1.10 0.87 -5.79
CA ALA A 9 1.13 0.86 -4.33
C ALA A 9 0.64 -0.46 -3.69
N PRO A 10 -0.57 -0.98 -4.02
CA PRO A 10 -1.05 -2.22 -3.43
C PRO A 10 -0.18 -3.43 -3.82
N LEU A 11 0.33 -3.49 -5.06
CA LEU A 11 1.29 -4.53 -5.45
C LEU A 11 2.57 -4.45 -4.62
N ALA A 12 3.11 -3.24 -4.38
CA ALA A 12 4.31 -3.06 -3.56
C ALA A 12 4.10 -3.53 -2.11
N ILE A 13 2.93 -3.26 -1.54
CA ILE A 13 2.54 -3.68 -0.18
C ILE A 13 2.39 -5.20 -0.11
N LEU A 14 1.62 -5.80 -1.03
CA LEU A 14 1.38 -7.24 -1.06
C LEU A 14 2.67 -8.03 -1.28
N PHE A 15 3.53 -7.59 -2.21
CA PHE A 15 4.79 -8.26 -2.49
C PHE A 15 5.74 -8.22 -1.28
N ALA A 16 5.86 -7.06 -0.62
CA ALA A 16 6.70 -6.92 0.57
C ALA A 16 6.17 -7.71 1.78
N ARG A 17 4.87 -8.02 1.82
CA ARG A 17 4.26 -8.82 2.88
C ARG A 17 4.42 -10.31 2.63
N PHE A 18 4.08 -10.79 1.44
CA PHE A 18 3.90 -12.22 1.19
C PHE A 18 5.02 -12.88 0.40
N GLN A 19 5.87 -12.12 -0.30
CA GLN A 19 6.92 -12.69 -1.17
C GLN A 19 8.32 -12.66 -0.56
N ARG A 20 8.42 -12.68 0.78
CA ARG A 20 9.69 -12.70 1.52
C ARG A 20 10.37 -14.07 1.44
N ASN A 21 10.99 -14.36 0.30
CA ASN A 21 11.84 -15.53 0.15
C ASN A 21 13.33 -15.13 0.30
N PRO A 22 14.05 -15.62 1.33
CA PRO A 22 15.45 -15.24 1.58
C PRO A 22 16.42 -15.75 0.51
N LEU A 23 16.06 -16.81 -0.24
CA LEU A 23 16.90 -17.41 -1.28
C LEU A 23 16.85 -16.64 -2.60
N LYS A 24 15.77 -15.89 -2.85
CA LYS A 24 15.60 -15.13 -4.09
C LYS A 24 16.24 -13.75 -3.92
N ARG A 25 17.29 -13.50 -4.69
CA ARG A 25 18.03 -12.24 -4.70
C ARG A 25 18.12 -11.65 -6.11
N LEU A 26 18.21 -10.34 -6.19
CA LEU A 26 18.41 -9.57 -7.42
C LEU A 26 19.28 -8.36 -7.09
N LEU A 27 20.35 -8.14 -7.87
CA LEU A 27 21.30 -7.04 -7.66
C LEU A 27 21.82 -6.96 -6.21
N GLY A 28 22.24 -8.09 -5.64
CA GLY A 28 22.83 -8.18 -4.29
C GLY A 28 21.84 -8.11 -3.12
N GLU A 29 20.58 -7.77 -3.36
CA GLU A 29 19.54 -7.60 -2.33
C GLU A 29 18.42 -8.64 -2.47
N GLN A 30 17.59 -8.76 -1.43
CA GLN A 30 16.43 -9.66 -1.46
C GLN A 30 15.43 -9.23 -2.54
N LEU A 31 14.94 -10.17 -3.35
CA LEU A 31 14.08 -9.89 -4.51
C LEU A 31 12.82 -9.09 -4.11
N TRP A 32 12.19 -9.44 -3.00
CA TRP A 32 11.01 -8.72 -2.51
C TRP A 32 11.31 -7.25 -2.22
N PHE A 33 12.51 -6.95 -1.73
CA PHE A 33 12.91 -5.59 -1.42
C PHE A 33 13.16 -4.78 -2.69
N GLN A 34 13.75 -5.40 -3.71
CA GLN A 34 13.94 -4.78 -5.02
C GLN A 34 12.61 -4.45 -5.71
N VAL A 35 11.69 -5.42 -5.76
CA VAL A 35 10.36 -5.23 -6.35
C VAL A 35 9.57 -4.17 -5.57
N HIS A 36 9.59 -4.23 -4.24
CA HIS A 36 8.94 -3.21 -3.40
C HIS A 36 9.51 -1.81 -3.66
N ARG A 37 10.83 -1.67 -3.75
CA ARG A 37 11.49 -0.40 -4.05
C ARG A 37 11.09 0.11 -5.43
N PHE A 38 11.18 -0.72 -6.46
CA PHE A 38 10.81 -0.36 -7.83
C PHE A 38 9.35 0.11 -7.93
N LEU A 39 8.40 -0.67 -7.42
CA LEU A 39 6.99 -0.34 -7.46
C LEU A 39 6.66 0.95 -6.69
N ASN A 40 7.28 1.16 -5.52
CA ASN A 40 7.12 2.42 -4.79
C ASN A 40 7.77 3.61 -5.50
N SER A 41 8.91 3.45 -6.17
CA SER A 41 9.51 4.52 -6.98
C SER A 41 8.58 4.95 -8.12
N VAL A 42 7.96 3.99 -8.82
CA VAL A 42 6.97 4.28 -9.88
C VAL A 42 5.72 4.94 -9.27
N THR A 43 5.25 4.45 -8.12
CA THR A 43 4.12 5.04 -7.36
C THR A 43 4.38 6.52 -7.05
N ILE A 44 5.54 6.84 -6.48
CA ILE A 44 5.92 8.22 -6.15
C ILE A 44 6.05 9.08 -7.41
N LEU A 45 6.69 8.58 -8.47
CA LEU A 45 6.83 9.31 -9.73
C LEU A 45 5.45 9.67 -10.33
N CYS A 46 4.56 8.70 -10.45
CA CYS A 46 3.20 8.93 -10.94
C CYS A 46 2.39 9.88 -10.05
N THR A 47 2.64 9.86 -8.74
CA THR A 47 1.98 10.75 -7.77
C THR A 47 2.48 12.18 -7.93
N LEU A 48 3.79 12.40 -8.02
CA LEU A 48 4.41 13.71 -8.23
C LEU A 48 3.96 14.34 -9.55
N LEU A 49 4.00 13.58 -10.65
CA LEU A 49 3.52 14.06 -11.96
C LEU A 49 2.05 14.48 -11.88
N ALA A 50 1.21 13.70 -11.20
CA ALA A 50 -0.20 14.05 -11.06
C ALA A 50 -0.42 15.27 -10.15
N ILE A 51 0.37 15.46 -9.08
CA ILE A 51 0.34 16.69 -8.27
C ILE A 51 0.69 17.90 -9.15
N ILE A 52 1.75 17.80 -9.97
CA ILE A 52 2.13 18.87 -10.89
C ILE A 52 0.96 19.21 -11.83
N CYS A 53 0.34 18.20 -12.46
CA CYS A 53 -0.82 18.43 -13.33
C CYS A 53 -1.97 19.12 -12.59
N ILE A 54 -2.28 18.71 -11.36
CA ILE A 54 -3.32 19.33 -10.53
C ILE A 54 -2.95 20.79 -10.25
N MET A 55 -1.72 21.07 -9.81
CA MET A 55 -1.29 22.42 -9.48
C MET A 55 -1.29 23.35 -10.70
N SER A 56 -0.88 22.84 -11.86
CA SER A 56 -0.94 23.59 -13.12
C SER A 56 -2.38 23.89 -13.51
N ALA A 57 -3.30 22.93 -13.38
CA ALA A 57 -4.70 23.11 -13.74
C ALA A 57 -5.44 24.07 -12.79
N THR A 58 -5.07 24.13 -11.51
CA THR A 58 -5.69 25.04 -10.53
C THR A 58 -4.98 26.38 -10.39
N GLY A 59 -3.88 26.60 -11.12
CA GLY A 59 -3.06 27.80 -10.99
C GLY A 59 -2.50 27.99 -9.58
N GLY A 60 -2.13 26.90 -8.91
CA GLY A 60 -1.56 26.98 -7.56
C GLY A 60 -2.58 27.05 -6.42
N LYS A 61 -3.89 27.16 -6.71
CA LYS A 61 -4.90 27.47 -5.68
C LYS A 61 -5.27 26.24 -4.84
N TRP A 62 -5.28 26.42 -3.52
CA TRP A 62 -5.74 25.40 -2.57
C TRP A 62 -7.25 25.20 -2.67
N ALA A 63 -7.68 23.94 -2.86
CA ALA A 63 -9.08 23.55 -3.01
C ALA A 63 -9.68 22.89 -1.75
N GLY A 64 -8.91 22.74 -0.67
CA GLY A 64 -9.35 22.05 0.53
C GLY A 64 -10.13 22.92 1.52
N PRO A 65 -10.36 22.40 2.74
CA PRO A 65 -11.13 23.07 3.77
C PRO A 65 -10.55 24.44 4.15
N LYS A 66 -11.45 25.34 4.53
CA LYS A 66 -11.12 26.65 5.12
C LYS A 66 -11.61 26.67 6.57
N ILE A 67 -10.86 27.32 7.45
CA ILE A 67 -11.20 27.43 8.87
C ILE A 67 -12.56 28.12 9.01
N GLY A 68 -13.47 27.51 9.80
CA GLY A 68 -14.79 28.09 10.10
C GLY A 68 -15.88 27.87 9.04
N ILE A 69 -15.64 27.04 8.01
CA ILE A 69 -16.61 26.74 6.95
C ILE A 69 -16.91 25.23 6.94
N SER A 70 -18.17 24.86 6.69
CA SER A 70 -18.55 23.45 6.49
C SER A 70 -17.84 22.85 5.29
N ILE A 71 -17.44 21.58 5.41
CA ILE A 71 -16.63 20.88 4.41
C ILE A 71 -17.56 20.24 3.38
N ASN A 72 -17.39 20.60 2.10
CA ASN A 72 -18.02 19.86 1.00
C ASN A 72 -17.14 18.69 0.51
N TRP A 73 -17.70 17.82 -0.33
CA TRP A 73 -17.00 16.62 -0.83
C TRP A 73 -15.71 16.92 -1.61
N GLY A 74 -15.66 18.03 -2.35
CA GLY A 74 -14.45 18.45 -3.06
C GLY A 74 -13.33 18.82 -2.09
N GLN A 75 -13.67 19.56 -1.03
CA GLN A 75 -12.73 19.93 0.03
C GLN A 75 -12.26 18.71 0.83
N ALA A 76 -13.18 17.78 1.13
CA ALA A 76 -12.85 16.51 1.77
C ALA A 76 -11.88 15.68 0.92
N HIS A 77 -12.15 15.53 -0.38
CA HIS A 77 -11.24 14.85 -1.32
C HIS A 77 -9.85 15.49 -1.31
N ALA A 78 -9.79 16.83 -1.40
CA ALA A 78 -8.53 17.56 -1.44
C ALA A 78 -7.69 17.29 -0.17
N ILE A 79 -8.24 17.46 1.02
CA ILE A 79 -7.46 17.25 2.26
C ILE A 79 -7.06 15.78 2.45
N VAL A 80 -7.98 14.84 2.20
CA VAL A 80 -7.71 13.40 2.34
C VAL A 80 -6.64 12.95 1.34
N GLY A 81 -6.71 13.40 0.08
CA GLY A 81 -5.71 13.12 -0.95
C GLY A 81 -4.35 13.78 -0.67
N THR A 82 -4.34 14.98 -0.09
CA THR A 82 -3.11 15.63 0.37
C THR A 82 -2.46 14.88 1.52
N ILE A 83 -3.23 14.41 2.52
CA ILE A 83 -2.71 13.57 3.61
C ILE A 83 -2.10 12.29 3.05
N ALA A 84 -2.79 11.61 2.12
CA ALA A 84 -2.27 10.40 1.47
C ALA A 84 -0.93 10.66 0.78
N SER A 85 -0.86 11.73 0.00
CA SER A 85 0.35 12.11 -0.75
C SER A 85 1.49 12.50 0.19
N PHE A 86 1.20 13.24 1.27
CA PHE A 86 2.17 13.60 2.29
C PHE A 86 2.75 12.36 2.96
N LEU A 87 1.90 11.44 3.44
CA LEU A 87 2.36 10.20 4.07
C LEU A 87 3.24 9.37 3.13
N ALA A 88 2.88 9.28 1.84
CA ALA A 88 3.68 8.58 0.83
C ALA A 88 5.04 9.25 0.60
N LEU A 89 5.10 10.59 0.50
CA LEU A 89 6.36 11.32 0.39
C LEU A 89 7.22 11.20 1.66
N SER A 90 6.61 11.16 2.84
CA SER A 90 7.31 10.87 4.09
C SER A 90 7.93 9.47 4.09
N GLN A 91 7.38 8.49 3.36
CA GLN A 91 8.02 7.17 3.23
C GLN A 91 9.34 7.24 2.44
N LEU A 92 9.45 8.13 1.45
CA LEU A 92 10.71 8.36 0.74
C LEU A 92 11.78 8.91 1.67
N ILE A 93 11.42 9.91 2.49
CA ILE A 93 12.33 10.49 3.49
C ILE A 93 12.71 9.43 4.53
N SER A 94 11.74 8.68 5.04
CA SER A 94 11.97 7.59 5.99
C SER A 94 12.95 6.55 5.42
N ALA A 95 12.85 6.20 4.13
CA ALA A 95 13.75 5.25 3.50
C ALA A 95 15.24 5.71 3.51
N LEU A 96 15.51 7.02 3.50
CA LEU A 96 16.86 7.56 3.63
C LEU A 96 17.44 7.40 5.05
N PHE A 97 16.56 7.44 6.06
CA PHE A 97 16.93 7.25 7.47
C PHE A 97 16.78 5.80 7.93
N ARG A 98 16.72 4.84 6.99
CA ARG A 98 16.60 3.43 7.32
C ARG A 98 17.87 2.97 8.05
N CYS A 99 17.68 2.53 9.30
CA CYS A 99 18.75 1.96 10.12
C CYS A 99 19.18 0.56 9.65
N HIS A 100 20.39 0.16 10.07
CA HIS A 100 20.95 -1.17 9.82
C HIS A 100 19.98 -2.28 10.28
N PRO A 101 19.89 -3.43 9.57
CA PRO A 101 19.03 -4.55 9.95
C PRO A 101 19.16 -5.00 11.42
N ASP A 102 20.38 -4.94 11.97
CA ASP A 102 20.67 -5.42 13.33
C ASP A 102 20.53 -4.33 14.43
N SER A 103 20.07 -3.13 14.07
CA SER A 103 19.88 -2.03 15.02
C SER A 103 18.58 -2.20 15.83
N ASN A 104 18.61 -1.91 17.14
CA ASN A 104 17.40 -1.88 17.97
C ASN A 104 16.35 -0.86 17.47
N SER A 105 16.80 0.24 16.87
CA SER A 105 15.91 1.24 16.25
C SER A 105 15.15 0.69 15.03
N ARG A 106 15.51 -0.49 14.52
CA ARG A 106 14.86 -1.13 13.37
C ARG A 106 13.42 -1.52 13.64
N ILE A 107 13.09 -1.86 14.90
CA ILE A 107 11.71 -2.16 15.29
C ILE A 107 10.84 -0.91 15.11
N ILE A 108 11.27 0.22 15.67
CA ILE A 108 10.57 1.50 15.58
C ILE A 108 10.41 1.93 14.12
N PHE A 109 11.52 1.87 13.35
CA PHE A 109 11.49 2.16 11.92
C PHE A 109 10.45 1.30 11.18
N ASN A 110 10.47 -0.02 11.39
CA ASN A 110 9.55 -0.94 10.71
C ASN A 110 8.08 -0.67 11.06
N VAL A 111 7.78 -0.30 12.31
CA VAL A 111 6.42 0.04 12.74
C VAL A 111 5.97 1.34 12.09
N ILE A 112 6.76 2.41 12.20
CA ILE A 112 6.42 3.73 11.61
C ILE A 112 6.28 3.61 10.09
N HIS A 113 7.22 2.95 9.42
CA HIS A 113 7.19 2.77 7.96
C HIS A 113 5.97 1.96 7.52
N ARG A 114 5.62 0.89 8.26
CA ARG A 114 4.44 0.08 7.94
C ARG A 114 3.14 0.86 8.13
N LEU A 115 2.98 1.54 9.26
CA LEU A 115 1.78 2.33 9.56
C LEU A 115 1.63 3.51 8.61
N GLY A 116 2.73 4.21 8.31
CA GLY A 116 2.74 5.32 7.37
C GLY A 116 2.39 4.88 5.93
N GLY A 117 2.99 3.77 5.46
CA GLY A 117 2.69 3.22 4.14
C GLY A 117 1.24 2.71 4.00
N LEU A 118 0.75 1.97 5.00
CA LEU A 118 -0.64 1.50 5.00
C LEU A 118 -1.63 2.68 5.14
N GLY A 119 -1.33 3.64 6.01
CA GLY A 119 -2.11 4.87 6.17
C GLY A 119 -2.20 5.64 4.86
N ALA A 120 -1.07 5.88 4.17
CA ALA A 120 -1.05 6.55 2.88
C ALA A 120 -2.01 5.90 1.87
N TRP A 121 -1.98 4.56 1.79
CA TRP A 121 -2.84 3.81 0.88
C TRP A 121 -4.32 3.87 1.27
N ILE A 122 -4.65 3.77 2.57
CA ILE A 122 -6.03 3.89 3.07
C ILE A 122 -6.59 5.29 2.79
N PHE A 123 -5.85 6.35 3.09
CA PHE A 123 -6.26 7.73 2.78
C PHE A 123 -6.42 7.93 1.26
N ALA A 124 -5.55 7.35 0.44
CA ALA A 124 -5.68 7.41 -1.01
C ALA A 124 -6.96 6.72 -1.51
N LEU A 125 -7.29 5.54 -0.98
CA LEU A 125 -8.55 4.85 -1.29
C LEU A 125 -9.76 5.69 -0.86
N ALA A 126 -9.72 6.30 0.33
CA ALA A 126 -10.79 7.19 0.78
C ALA A 126 -10.97 8.38 -0.17
N ALA A 127 -9.89 9.03 -0.60
CA ALA A 127 -9.94 10.12 -1.57
C ALA A 127 -10.53 9.67 -2.92
N LEU A 128 -10.13 8.50 -3.42
CA LEU A 128 -10.66 7.92 -4.65
C LEU A 128 -12.15 7.58 -4.54
N THR A 129 -12.57 6.99 -3.42
CA THR A 129 -13.99 6.71 -3.15
C THR A 129 -14.81 7.99 -3.12
N ILE A 130 -14.34 9.05 -2.45
CA ILE A 130 -15.02 10.36 -2.45
C ILE A 130 -15.18 10.87 -3.88
N ALA A 131 -14.13 10.83 -4.70
CA ALA A 131 -14.20 11.25 -6.10
C ALA A 131 -15.21 10.42 -6.88
N CYS A 132 -15.07 9.09 -6.87
CA CYS A 132 -15.92 8.16 -7.65
C CYS A 132 -17.41 8.21 -7.26
N THR A 133 -17.74 8.62 -6.03
CA THR A 133 -19.13 8.64 -5.53
C THR A 133 -19.78 10.02 -5.58
N ASN A 134 -19.00 11.10 -5.50
CA ASN A 134 -19.55 12.45 -5.35
C ASN A 134 -19.24 13.38 -6.53
N PHE A 135 -18.25 13.06 -7.36
CA PHE A 135 -17.87 13.96 -8.45
C PHE A 135 -18.65 13.64 -9.72
N GLN A 136 -19.22 14.68 -10.32
CA GLN A 136 -19.93 14.60 -11.61
C GLN A 136 -18.96 14.72 -12.80
N ILE A 137 -17.78 14.10 -12.68
CA ILE A 137 -16.74 14.07 -13.73
C ILE A 137 -16.72 12.75 -14.49
N PHE A 138 -17.41 11.74 -13.95
CA PHE A 138 -17.50 10.42 -14.56
C PHE A 138 -18.75 10.34 -15.43
N ALA A 139 -18.66 9.66 -16.57
CA ALA A 139 -19.80 9.43 -17.45
C ALA A 139 -20.97 8.74 -16.72
N ASN A 140 -20.65 7.89 -15.72
CA ASN A 140 -21.63 7.28 -14.84
C ASN A 140 -21.03 7.11 -13.44
N THR A 141 -21.48 7.93 -12.48
CA THR A 141 -21.01 7.91 -11.09
C THR A 141 -21.32 6.60 -10.38
N SER A 142 -22.45 5.94 -10.68
CA SER A 142 -22.77 4.63 -10.12
C SER A 142 -21.82 3.54 -10.61
N ALA A 143 -21.44 3.57 -11.89
CA ALA A 143 -20.43 2.67 -12.44
C ALA A 143 -19.05 2.93 -11.82
N ALA A 144 -18.66 4.20 -11.66
CA ALA A 144 -17.40 4.56 -11.00
C ALA A 144 -17.37 4.09 -9.53
N ALA A 145 -18.46 4.27 -8.80
CA ALA A 145 -18.63 3.76 -7.44
C ALA A 145 -18.52 2.23 -7.40
N PHE A 146 -19.22 1.52 -8.30
CA PHE A 146 -19.17 0.07 -8.39
C PHE A 146 -17.74 -0.44 -8.64
N LEU A 147 -16.99 0.21 -9.54
CA LEU A 147 -15.60 -0.16 -9.83
C LEU A 147 -14.69 0.02 -8.61
N ILE A 148 -14.77 1.14 -7.88
CA ILE A 148 -13.90 1.36 -6.72
C ILE A 148 -14.22 0.39 -5.57
N PHE A 149 -15.51 0.10 -5.31
CA PHE A 149 -15.89 -0.89 -4.30
C PHE A 149 -15.51 -2.31 -4.70
N SER A 150 -15.66 -2.68 -5.97
CA SER A 150 -15.22 -3.98 -6.50
C SER A 150 -13.70 -4.14 -6.37
N PHE A 151 -12.93 -3.09 -6.66
CA PHE A 151 -11.49 -3.09 -6.47
C PHE A 151 -11.10 -3.28 -4.99
N ILE A 152 -11.73 -2.55 -4.07
CA ILE A 152 -11.47 -2.69 -2.63
C ILE A 152 -11.77 -4.13 -2.19
N PHE A 153 -12.92 -4.68 -2.59
CA PHE A 153 -13.31 -6.06 -2.28
C PHE A 153 -12.32 -7.08 -2.85
N PHE A 154 -11.89 -6.90 -4.09
CA PHE A 154 -10.87 -7.74 -4.72
C PHE A 154 -9.54 -7.73 -3.95
N VAL A 155 -9.05 -6.56 -3.53
CA VAL A 155 -7.80 -6.49 -2.76
C VAL A 155 -7.94 -7.13 -1.37
N LEU A 156 -9.11 -7.00 -0.73
CA LEU A 156 -9.40 -7.68 0.52
C LEU A 156 -9.38 -9.20 0.36
N ILE A 157 -10.04 -9.75 -0.66
CA ILE A 157 -10.00 -11.18 -0.99
C ILE A 157 -8.56 -11.62 -1.25
N CYS A 158 -7.83 -10.92 -2.12
CA CYS A 158 -6.43 -11.25 -2.42
C CYS A 158 -5.58 -11.29 -1.15
N THR A 159 -5.78 -10.31 -0.25
CA THR A 159 -5.05 -10.26 1.01
C THR A 159 -5.44 -11.42 1.94
N ALA A 160 -6.72 -11.77 2.02
CA ALA A 160 -7.21 -12.87 2.84
C ALA A 160 -6.68 -14.22 2.31
N VAL A 161 -6.79 -14.48 1.02
CA VAL A 161 -6.25 -15.68 0.36
C VAL A 161 -4.74 -15.80 0.60
N MET A 162 -3.98 -14.73 0.36
CA MET A 162 -2.54 -14.74 0.58
C MET A 162 -2.17 -14.92 2.06
N GLN A 163 -2.99 -14.41 2.99
CA GLN A 163 -2.80 -14.61 4.42
C GLN A 163 -3.06 -16.06 4.85
N ILE A 164 -4.11 -16.70 4.31
CA ILE A 164 -4.41 -18.13 4.53
C ILE A 164 -3.25 -18.98 4.01
N LEU A 165 -2.82 -18.76 2.77
CA LEU A 165 -1.70 -19.50 2.17
C LEU A 165 -0.40 -19.33 2.95
N ALA A 166 -0.13 -18.12 3.46
CA ALA A 166 1.03 -17.84 4.29
C ALA A 166 1.00 -18.62 5.61
N PHE A 167 -0.18 -18.72 6.24
CA PHE A 167 -0.38 -19.49 7.48
C PHE A 167 -0.22 -20.99 7.23
N SER A 168 -0.86 -21.54 6.19
CA SER A 168 -0.73 -22.96 5.85
C SER A 168 0.72 -23.34 5.57
N LYS A 169 1.49 -22.46 4.92
CA LYS A 169 2.92 -22.69 4.68
C LYS A 169 3.74 -22.72 5.97
N SER A 170 3.47 -21.84 6.94
CA SER A 170 4.20 -21.85 8.21
C SER A 170 3.91 -23.08 9.06
N GLU A 171 2.67 -23.58 9.04
CA GLU A 171 2.29 -24.82 9.71
C GLU A 171 3.05 -26.02 9.09
N LEU A 172 3.01 -26.16 7.75
CA LEU A 172 3.74 -27.20 7.04
C LEU A 172 5.25 -27.20 7.34
N GLN A 173 5.88 -26.02 7.36
CA GLN A 173 7.31 -25.91 7.70
C GLN A 173 7.60 -26.37 9.14
N THR A 174 6.70 -26.08 10.07
CA THR A 174 6.83 -26.52 11.46
C THR A 174 6.72 -28.04 11.58
N VAL A 175 5.75 -28.65 10.90
CA VAL A 175 5.57 -30.11 10.87
C VAL A 175 6.80 -30.82 10.27
N VAL A 176 7.33 -30.33 9.15
CA VAL A 176 8.54 -30.90 8.52
C VAL A 176 9.74 -30.81 9.46
N ILE A 177 9.96 -29.66 10.13
CA ILE A 177 11.06 -29.50 11.09
C ILE A 177 10.91 -30.48 12.27
N ILE A 178 9.69 -30.66 12.80
CA ILE A 178 9.45 -31.62 13.89
C ILE A 178 9.73 -33.05 13.42
N HIS A 179 9.27 -33.42 12.22
CA HIS A 179 9.56 -34.72 11.63
C HIS A 179 11.07 -34.97 11.49
N ASP A 180 11.82 -34.01 10.95
CA ASP A 180 13.27 -34.12 10.75
C ASP A 180 14.04 -34.20 12.08
N LEU A 181 13.56 -33.52 13.13
CA LEU A 181 14.19 -33.53 14.45
C LEU A 181 13.85 -34.78 15.27
N THR A 182 12.67 -35.36 15.09
CA THR A 182 12.17 -36.45 15.95
C THR A 182 12.18 -37.82 15.28
N GLY A 183 12.29 -37.88 13.94
CA GLY A 183 12.10 -39.11 13.16
C GLY A 183 10.67 -39.66 13.22
N ILE A 184 9.72 -38.93 13.81
CA ILE A 184 8.33 -39.36 13.95
C ILE A 184 7.58 -38.98 12.67
N CYS A 185 7.12 -39.98 11.92
CA CYS A 185 6.16 -39.81 10.84
C CYS A 185 4.82 -39.30 11.40
N ILE A 186 4.64 -37.98 11.45
CA ILE A 186 3.34 -37.38 11.71
C ILE A 186 2.62 -37.34 10.36
N ASN A 187 1.74 -38.31 10.10
CA ASN A 187 0.85 -38.22 8.96
C ASN A 187 0.00 -36.95 9.13
N PRO A 188 -0.03 -36.05 8.14
CA PRO A 188 -0.91 -34.89 8.21
C PRO A 188 -2.34 -35.44 8.26
N VAL A 189 -3.00 -35.14 9.38
CA VAL A 189 -4.36 -35.59 9.70
C VAL A 189 -5.32 -35.10 8.63
N ASP A 190 -6.17 -36.03 8.15
CA ASP A 190 -7.32 -35.80 7.27
C ASP A 190 -8.27 -34.71 7.79
#